data_AF-A0A8T3ZCW2-F1
#
_entry.id   AF-A0A8T3ZCW2-F1
#
_cell.length_a   1.000
_cell.length_b   1.000
_cell.length_c   1.000
_cell.angle_alpha   90.00
_cell.angle_beta   90.00
_cell.angle_gamma   90.00
#
_symmetry.space_group_name_H-M   'P 1'
#
loop_
_entity.id
_entity.type
_entity.pdbx_description
1 polymer ?
#
loop_
_entity_poly.entity_id
_entity_poly.type
_entity_poly.pdbx_seq_one_letter_code
_entity_poly.pdbx_strand_id
1 'polypeptide(L)'
;MKVRNVFGNEYSGTIGKALTVCTRYGRQYIRKWTKPRDPKTPWQLEQREKFAEANEAWKALSYDERQGYNERAKGMNMSGYCLFVSEFVKKRGNKEWQTTRAIPGN
;
A
#
# COMPACT_ATOMS: atom_id res chain seq x y z
N MET A 1 -27.76 -1.22 13.17
CA MET A 1 -28.10 -2.44 13.94
C MET A 1 -26.82 -3.18 14.30
N LYS A 2 -26.58 -3.49 15.58
CA LYS A 2 -25.37 -4.16 16.07
C LYS A 2 -25.63 -5.67 16.11
N VAL A 3 -25.31 -6.39 15.04
CA VAL A 3 -25.43 -7.86 15.02
C VAL A 3 -24.17 -8.43 15.67
N ARG A 4 -24.30 -9.03 16.86
CA ARG A 4 -23.23 -9.83 17.48
C ARG A 4 -23.35 -11.24 16.94
N ASN A 5 -22.30 -11.73 16.29
CA ASN A 5 -22.19 -13.11 15.87
C ASN A 5 -21.87 -13.96 17.11
N VAL A 6 -22.78 -14.85 17.49
CA VAL A 6 -22.74 -15.64 18.74
C VAL A 6 -22.15 -17.04 18.51
N PHE A 7 -21.84 -17.41 17.27
CA PHE A 7 -21.51 -18.79 16.89
C PHE A 7 -20.03 -19.04 16.59
N GLY A 8 -19.13 -18.11 16.89
CA GLY A 8 -17.67 -18.30 16.68
C GLY A 8 -17.22 -18.32 15.22
N ASN A 9 -18.14 -18.30 14.25
CA ASN A 9 -17.82 -18.31 12.83
C ASN A 9 -17.50 -16.89 12.34
N GLU A 10 -16.26 -16.64 11.90
CA GLU A 10 -15.89 -15.38 11.27
C GLU A 10 -16.20 -15.41 9.76
N TYR A 11 -17.22 -14.65 9.35
CA TYR A 11 -17.56 -14.49 7.94
C TYR A 11 -16.93 -13.20 7.41
N SER A 12 -16.26 -13.27 6.26
CA SER A 12 -15.69 -12.10 5.58
C SER A 12 -16.04 -12.12 4.09
N GLY A 13 -16.24 -10.94 3.50
CA GLY A 13 -16.48 -10.80 2.06
C GLY A 13 -17.77 -10.06 1.72
N THR A 14 -18.08 -10.03 0.42
CA THR A 14 -19.27 -9.37 -0.11
C THR A 14 -20.26 -10.40 -0.62
N ILE A 15 -21.49 -10.34 -0.14
CA ILE A 15 -22.61 -11.18 -0.57
C ILE A 15 -23.44 -10.40 -1.57
N GLY A 16 -23.49 -10.89 -2.82
CA GLY A 16 -24.39 -10.42 -3.87
C GLY A 16 -24.30 -8.93 -4.23
N LYS A 17 -23.17 -8.25 -3.95
CA LYS A 17 -23.03 -6.78 -4.05
C LYS A 17 -24.13 -6.01 -3.28
N ALA A 18 -24.74 -6.63 -2.28
CA ALA A 18 -25.77 -6.03 -1.45
C ALA A 18 -25.24 -5.77 -0.04
N LEU A 19 -24.47 -6.72 0.50
CA LEU A 19 -23.93 -6.69 1.85
C LEU A 19 -22.44 -7.00 1.84
N THR A 20 -21.67 -6.31 2.68
CA THR A 20 -20.28 -6.65 2.96
C THR A 20 -20.15 -6.93 4.45
N VAL A 21 -19.61 -8.10 4.78
CA VAL A 21 -19.24 -8.49 6.14
C VAL A 21 -17.74 -8.28 6.30
N CYS A 22 -17.34 -7.51 7.31
CA CYS A 22 -15.95 -7.31 7.63
C CYS A 22 -15.71 -7.25 9.14
N THR A 23 -14.54 -7.70 9.57
CA THR A 23 -14.07 -7.53 10.95
C THR A 23 -13.15 -6.32 11.01
N ARG A 24 -13.45 -5.36 11.90
CA ARG A 24 -12.60 -4.19 12.16
C ARG A 24 -12.35 -4.09 13.66
N TYR A 25 -11.08 -4.03 14.05
CA TYR A 25 -10.66 -4.01 15.47
C TYR A 25 -11.32 -5.13 16.31
N GLY A 26 -11.34 -6.35 15.79
CA GLY A 26 -11.94 -7.52 16.47
C GLY A 26 -13.47 -7.51 16.56
N ARG A 27 -14.16 -6.58 15.87
CA ARG A 27 -15.62 -6.50 15.85
C ARG A 27 -16.14 -6.77 14.45
N GLN A 28 -17.12 -7.67 14.32
CA GLN A 28 -17.80 -7.91 13.05
C GLN A 28 -18.80 -6.78 12.73
N TYR A 29 -18.80 -6.34 11.48
CA TYR A 29 -19.71 -5.35 10.93
C TYR A 29 -20.37 -5.91 9.67
N ILE A 30 -21.66 -5.65 9.53
CA ILE A 30 -22.40 -5.83 8.29
C ILE A 30 -22.73 -4.42 7.78
N ARG A 31 -22.26 -4.09 6.59
CA ARG A 31 -22.56 -2.81 5.92
C ARG A 31 -23.20 -3.07 4.57
N LYS A 32 -24.04 -2.13 4.12
CA LYS A 32 -24.50 -2.10 2.73
C LYS A 32 -23.27 -2.02 1.82
N TRP A 33 -23.24 -2.86 0.80
CA TRP A 33 -22.18 -2.79 -0.20
C TRP A 33 -22.26 -1.44 -0.91
N THR A 34 -21.10 -0.85 -1.14
CA THR A 34 -20.96 0.39 -1.91
C THR A 34 -19.80 0.19 -2.85
N LYS A 35 -20.04 0.40 -4.15
CA LYS A 35 -18.97 0.35 -5.14
C LYS A 35 -17.89 1.37 -4.75
N PRO A 36 -16.65 0.96 -4.49
CA PRO A 36 -15.58 1.90 -4.21
C PRO A 36 -15.40 2.85 -5.40
N ARG A 37 -15.23 4.14 -5.12
CA ARG A 37 -14.81 5.10 -6.15
C ARG A 37 -13.35 4.78 -6.46
N ASP A 38 -12.99 4.74 -7.75
CA ASP A 38 -11.60 4.71 -8.22
C ASP A 38 -11.29 6.07 -8.89
N PRO A 39 -11.06 7.15 -8.12
CA PRO A 39 -10.59 8.38 -8.73
C PRO A 39 -9.21 8.10 -9.33
N LYS A 40 -9.03 8.50 -10.58
CA LYS A 40 -7.76 8.42 -11.32
C LYS A 40 -7.17 9.82 -11.45
N THR A 41 -6.97 10.48 -10.32
CA THR A 41 -6.34 11.81 -10.33
C THR A 41 -4.88 11.69 -10.79
N PRO A 42 -4.30 12.74 -11.41
CA PRO A 42 -2.90 12.70 -11.85
C PRO A 42 -1.94 12.27 -10.73
N TRP A 43 -2.10 12.83 -9.53
CA TRP A 43 -1.31 12.44 -8.36
C TRP A 43 -1.46 10.96 -7.98
N GLN A 44 -2.69 10.40 -8.01
CA GLN A 44 -2.89 8.98 -7.71
C GLN A 44 -2.25 8.07 -8.77
N LEU A 45 -2.33 8.44 -10.05
CA LEU A 45 -1.71 7.69 -11.13
C LEU A 45 -0.19 7.70 -11.03
N GLU A 46 0.40 8.86 -10.72
CA GLU A 46 1.83 9.01 -10.50
C GLU A 46 2.33 8.12 -9.35
N GLN A 47 1.61 8.09 -8.23
CA GLN A 47 1.96 7.18 -7.12
C GLN A 47 1.84 5.71 -7.53
N ARG A 48 0.78 5.32 -8.27
CA ARG A 48 0.63 3.95 -8.78
C ARG A 48 1.79 3.56 -9.70
N GLU A 49 2.21 4.46 -10.57
CA GLU A 49 3.35 4.25 -11.46
C GLU A 49 4.66 4.08 -10.69
N LYS A 50 4.89 4.87 -9.62
CA LYS A 50 6.05 4.71 -8.72
C LYS A 50 6.17 3.31 -8.16
N PHE A 51 5.06 2.76 -7.66
CA PHE A 51 5.05 1.40 -7.13
C PHE A 51 5.11 0.34 -8.23
N ALA A 52 4.53 0.58 -9.40
CA ALA A 52 4.63 -0.33 -10.54
C ALA A 52 6.08 -0.48 -11.00
N GLU A 53 6.80 0.63 -11.19
CA GLU A 53 8.22 0.60 -11.55
C GLU A 53 9.09 -0.03 -10.46
N ALA A 54 8.81 0.25 -9.18
CA ALA A 54 9.54 -0.39 -8.08
C ALA A 54 9.35 -1.92 -8.11
N ASN A 55 8.15 -2.41 -8.42
CA ASN A 55 7.89 -3.84 -8.53
C ASN A 55 8.66 -4.49 -9.69
N GLU A 56 8.69 -3.84 -10.85
CA GLU A 56 9.44 -4.34 -12.00
C GLU A 56 10.95 -4.31 -11.73
N ALA A 57 11.46 -3.23 -11.12
CA ALA A 57 12.86 -3.14 -10.71
C ALA A 57 13.25 -4.24 -9.71
N TRP A 58 12.39 -4.56 -8.73
CA TRP A 58 12.63 -5.65 -7.79
C TRP A 58 12.67 -7.02 -8.48
N LYS A 59 11.80 -7.26 -9.46
CA LYS A 59 11.82 -8.51 -10.25
C LYS A 59 13.07 -8.64 -11.10
N ALA A 60 13.62 -7.53 -11.58
CA ALA A 60 14.83 -7.48 -12.38
C ALA A 60 16.12 -7.72 -11.56
N LEU A 61 16.07 -7.56 -10.23
CA LEU A 61 17.20 -7.86 -9.36
C LEU A 61 17.54 -9.36 -9.38
N SER A 62 18.83 -9.63 -9.34
CA SER A 62 19.38 -10.97 -9.10
C SER A 62 18.96 -11.52 -7.74
N TYR A 63 19.19 -12.82 -7.54
CA TYR A 63 18.99 -13.43 -6.23
C TYR A 63 19.88 -12.79 -5.15
N ASP A 64 21.16 -12.56 -5.48
CA ASP A 64 22.15 -12.04 -4.53
C ASP A 64 21.83 -10.60 -4.11
N GLU A 65 21.41 -9.75 -5.04
CA GLU A 65 20.96 -8.39 -4.70
C GLU A 65 19.76 -8.42 -3.76
N ARG A 66 18.76 -9.27 -4.04
CA ARG A 66 17.59 -9.43 -3.17
C ARG A 66 17.97 -9.97 -1.79
N GLN A 67 18.95 -10.87 -1.71
CA GLN A 67 19.50 -11.32 -0.43
C GLN A 67 20.18 -10.18 0.31
N GLY A 68 20.98 -9.34 -0.36
CA GLY A 68 21.56 -8.15 0.24
C GLY A 68 20.51 -7.23 0.87
N TYR A 69 19.37 -7.03 0.21
CA TYR A 69 18.24 -6.30 0.81
C TYR A 69 17.61 -7.02 2.00
N ASN A 70 17.44 -8.35 1.92
CA ASN A 70 16.92 -9.13 3.05
C ASN A 70 17.85 -9.07 4.26
N GLU A 71 19.17 -9.11 4.04
CA GLU A 71 20.17 -8.98 5.09
C GLU A 71 20.17 -7.60 5.72
N ARG A 72 20.10 -6.54 4.91
CA ARG A 72 19.97 -5.17 5.41
C ARG A 72 18.67 -4.95 6.20
N ALA A 73 17.60 -5.65 5.82
CA ALA A 73 16.34 -5.61 6.54
C ALA A 73 16.34 -6.47 7.82
N LYS A 74 17.36 -7.31 8.07
CA LYS A 74 17.48 -8.05 9.33
C LYS A 74 17.57 -7.05 10.49
N GLY A 75 16.69 -7.19 11.48
CA GLY A 75 16.57 -6.27 12.61
C GLY A 75 15.67 -5.06 12.35
N MET A 76 15.14 -4.91 11.13
CA MET A 76 14.05 -3.97 10.84
C MET A 76 12.70 -4.70 10.95
N ASN A 77 11.64 -3.98 11.33
CA ASN A 77 10.26 -4.52 11.29
C ASN A 77 9.69 -4.51 9.85
N MET A 78 10.47 -4.94 8.86
CA MET A 78 10.09 -4.98 7.45
C MET A 78 10.90 -6.02 6.67
N SER A 79 10.39 -6.44 5.51
CA SER A 79 11.12 -7.34 4.60
C SER A 79 12.11 -6.58 3.72
N GLY A 80 13.08 -7.29 3.12
CA GLY A 80 14.01 -6.71 2.15
C GLY A 80 13.30 -6.08 0.94
N TYR A 81 12.19 -6.68 0.50
CA TYR A 81 11.32 -6.08 -0.52
C TYR A 81 10.75 -4.73 -0.08
N CYS A 82 10.19 -4.65 1.14
CA CYS A 82 9.65 -3.39 1.66
C CYS A 82 10.74 -2.31 1.80
N LEU A 83 11.95 -2.72 2.20
CA LEU A 83 13.11 -1.83 2.26
C LEU A 83 13.48 -1.30 0.86
N PHE A 84 13.61 -2.19 -0.12
CA PHE A 84 13.91 -1.83 -1.51
C PHE A 84 12.87 -0.86 -2.09
N VAL A 85 11.58 -1.18 -1.97
CA VAL A 85 10.51 -0.33 -2.51
C VAL A 85 10.53 1.06 -1.84
N SER A 86 10.76 1.12 -0.53
CA SER A 86 10.91 2.39 0.18
C SER A 86 12.08 3.22 -0.36
N GLU A 87 13.25 2.60 -0.56
CA GLU A 87 14.43 3.30 -1.12
C GLU A 87 14.21 3.73 -2.57
N PHE A 88 13.59 2.86 -3.39
CA PHE A 88 13.28 3.14 -4.79
C PHE A 88 12.32 4.33 -4.93
N VAL A 89 11.22 4.31 -4.17
CA VAL A 89 10.21 5.38 -4.19
C VAL A 89 10.81 6.70 -3.70
N LYS A 90 11.64 6.67 -2.64
CA LYS A 90 12.36 7.86 -2.16
C LYS A 90 13.32 8.41 -3.21
N LYS A 91 14.11 7.54 -3.87
CA LYS A 91 15.04 7.93 -4.93
C LYS A 91 14.31 8.55 -6.13
N ARG A 92 13.19 7.97 -6.56
CA ARG A 92 12.35 8.52 -7.64
C ARG A 92 11.72 9.86 -7.25
N GLY A 93 11.26 10.00 -6.01
CA GLY A 93 10.65 11.24 -5.50
C GLY A 93 11.62 12.38 -5.19
N ASN A 94 12.92 12.09 -4.99
CA ASN A 94 13.95 13.09 -4.69
C ASN A 94 14.39 13.93 -5.90
N LYS A 95 13.77 13.77 -7.07
CA LYS A 95 14.15 14.50 -8.28
C LYS A 95 13.55 15.92 -8.39
N GLU A 96 12.59 16.31 -7.54
CA GLU A 96 11.84 17.58 -7.73
C GLU A 96 11.50 18.39 -6.45
N TRP A 97 12.07 18.08 -5.29
CA TRP A 97 11.90 18.92 -4.08
C TRP A 97 13.05 19.90 -3.81
N GLN A 98 14.14 19.85 -4.59
CA GLN A 98 15.27 20.79 -4.45
C GLN A 98 15.16 22.03 -5.35
N THR A 99 14.32 22.02 -6.39
CA THR A 99 14.24 23.14 -7.36
C THR A 99 13.15 24.17 -7.03
N THR A 100 12.19 23.85 -6.16
CA THR A 100 11.02 24.71 -5.88
C THR A 100 11.06 25.41 -4.52
N ARG A 101 12.24 25.47 -3.88
CA ARG A 101 12.50 26.30 -2.68
C ARG A 101 13.33 27.56 -2.95
N ALA A 102 13.42 27.99 -4.21
CA ALA A 102 13.69 29.40 -4.50
C ALA A 102 12.40 30.18 -4.25
N ILE A 103 12.20 30.60 -3.01
CA ILE A 103 11.21 31.62 -2.64
C ILE A 103 11.61 32.89 -3.42
N PRO A 104 10.80 33.43 -4.34
CA PRO A 104 11.04 34.79 -4.79
C PRO A 104 10.84 35.70 -3.57
N GLY A 105 11.95 36.25 -3.09
CA GLY A 105 11.92 37.29 -2.05
C GLY A 105 11.35 38.58 -2.62
N ASN A 106 10.49 39.20 -1.82
CA ASN A 106 9.89 40.55 -1.90
C ASN A 106 9.21 40.96 -3.21
#